data_AF-A0A0D7KPY0-F1
#
_entry.id   AF-A0A0D7KPY0-F1
#
_cell.length_a   1.000
_cell.length_b   1.000
_cell.length_c   1.000
_cell.angle_alpha   90.00
_cell.angle_beta   90.00
_cell.angle_gamma   90.00
#
_symmetry.space_group_name_H-M   'P 1'
#
loop_
_entity.id
_entity.type
_entity.pdbx_description
1 polymer ?
#
loop_
_entity_poly.entity_id
_entity_poly.type
_entity_poly.pdbx_seq_one_letter_code
_entity_poly.pdbx_strand_id
1 'polypeptide(L)'
;MSKKLLGWAGKWYKEQTVDRCAPKSVEGNLMEQGMIHLSTTHPIHKQIEVIELTTEDLTLLRQLKPYLLPHMKSLTEAFYSVILSVEHLKQLITKHSTIERLQLTLERHIEEMFDGKINEEFVGKRIRIADVHRHIGLDTKWYMAAFQNMQNRLLDLIAAEIYNAEDRMKAILAVNKILNLEQQLVLEAYEERNRLEREEQYQQVKNELKGSIAQLSN
;
A
#
# COMPACT_ATOMS: atom_id res chain seq x y z
N MET A 1 0.15 2.90 27.68
CA MET A 1 0.70 2.01 26.63
C MET A 1 0.96 0.64 27.23
N SER A 2 0.36 -0.42 26.68
CA SER A 2 0.32 -1.75 27.31
C SER A 2 1.63 -2.51 27.14
N LYS A 3 2.15 -3.08 28.25
CA LYS A 3 3.35 -3.94 28.32
C LYS A 3 3.32 -5.16 27.38
N LYS A 4 2.16 -5.50 26.80
CA LYS A 4 2.03 -6.61 25.82
C LYS A 4 2.66 -6.31 24.46
N LEU A 5 2.72 -5.05 24.01
CA LEU A 5 3.31 -4.68 22.70
C LEU A 5 4.85 -4.81 22.70
N LEU A 6 5.50 -4.50 23.83
CA LEU A 6 6.94 -4.62 24.00
C LEU A 6 7.42 -6.09 24.03
N GLY A 7 6.57 -7.00 24.51
CA GLY A 7 6.90 -8.43 24.60
C GLY A 7 6.96 -9.13 23.23
N TRP A 8 6.14 -8.70 22.26
CA TRP A 8 6.10 -9.31 20.93
C TRP A 8 7.30 -8.89 20.08
N ALA A 9 7.65 -7.60 20.07
CA ALA A 9 8.82 -7.08 19.37
C ALA A 9 10.14 -7.72 19.87
N GLY A 10 10.28 -7.88 21.19
CA GLY A 10 11.47 -8.50 21.79
C GLY A 10 11.59 -10.01 21.55
N LYS A 11 10.47 -10.73 21.35
CA LYS A 11 10.48 -12.15 21.03
C LYS A 11 10.76 -12.40 19.54
N TRP A 12 10.21 -11.56 18.67
CA TRP A 12 10.53 -11.54 17.24
C TRP A 12 12.02 -11.29 16.97
N TYR A 13 12.65 -10.39 17.72
CA TYR A 13 14.08 -10.08 17.59
C TYR A 13 15.01 -11.22 18.04
N LYS A 14 14.63 -11.99 19.07
CA LYS A 14 15.46 -13.06 19.64
C LYS A 14 15.39 -14.39 18.88
N GLU A 15 14.31 -14.65 18.17
CA GLU A 15 14.14 -15.90 17.40
C GLU A 15 14.92 -15.90 16.07
N GLN A 16 15.56 -14.79 15.68
CA GLN A 16 16.29 -14.67 14.41
C GLN A 16 17.82 -14.79 14.50
N THR A 17 18.40 -14.89 15.70
CA THR A 17 19.87 -14.76 15.92
C THR A 17 20.65 -16.07 15.86
N VAL A 18 20.10 -17.16 15.31
CA VAL A 18 20.83 -18.42 15.17
C VAL A 18 20.83 -18.82 13.70
N ASP A 19 22.04 -18.85 13.12
CA ASP A 19 22.40 -19.15 11.73
C ASP A 19 21.92 -18.17 10.65
N ARG A 20 22.69 -17.10 10.39
CA ARG A 20 22.52 -16.27 9.18
C ARG A 20 23.86 -16.04 8.49
N CYS A 21 23.97 -16.67 7.33
CA CYS A 21 25.08 -16.58 6.38
C CYS A 21 25.44 -15.11 6.09
N ALA A 22 26.74 -14.83 5.95
CA ALA A 22 27.27 -13.51 5.60
C ALA A 22 26.55 -12.91 4.38
N PRO A 23 26.35 -11.57 4.32
CA PRO A 23 25.73 -10.93 3.18
C PRO A 23 26.55 -11.22 1.94
N LYS A 24 25.94 -11.91 0.97
CA LYS A 24 26.43 -11.90 -0.40
C LYS A 24 26.32 -10.45 -0.87
N SER A 25 27.43 -9.89 -1.33
CA SER A 25 27.47 -8.65 -2.09
C SER A 25 26.33 -8.63 -3.10
N VAL A 26 25.70 -7.48 -3.30
CA VAL A 26 24.77 -7.25 -4.42
C VAL A 26 25.61 -7.28 -5.71
N GLU A 27 26.09 -8.47 -6.08
CA GLU A 27 26.77 -8.71 -7.35
C GLU A 27 25.69 -8.79 -8.42
N GLY A 28 25.79 -7.84 -9.35
CA GLY A 28 24.83 -7.59 -10.41
C GLY A 28 24.55 -8.83 -11.24
N ASN A 29 23.48 -9.52 -10.91
CA ASN A 29 22.72 -10.28 -11.90
C ASN A 29 22.22 -9.26 -12.92
N LEU A 30 22.29 -9.54 -14.24
CA LEU A 30 21.71 -8.69 -15.29
C LEU A 30 20.18 -8.63 -15.09
N MET A 31 19.76 -7.80 -14.15
CA MET A 31 18.36 -7.59 -13.81
C MET A 31 17.84 -6.48 -14.71
N GLU A 32 16.67 -6.72 -15.30
CA GLU A 32 15.93 -5.67 -16.00
C GLU A 32 15.87 -4.42 -15.10
N GLN A 33 16.29 -3.28 -15.64
CA GLN A 33 16.17 -1.99 -14.99
C GLN A 33 14.72 -1.71 -14.61
N GLY A 34 14.52 -0.97 -13.53
CA GLY A 34 13.22 -0.43 -13.16
C GLY A 34 12.72 0.55 -14.20
N MET A 35 11.41 0.57 -14.47
CA MET A 35 10.84 1.32 -15.59
C MET A 35 9.53 2.00 -15.23
N ILE A 36 9.35 3.20 -15.78
CA ILE A 36 8.08 3.93 -15.80
C ILE A 36 7.54 3.87 -17.23
N HIS A 37 6.55 3.01 -17.46
CA HIS A 37 5.89 2.78 -18.74
C HIS A 37 4.53 3.47 -18.77
N LEU A 38 4.56 4.80 -18.75
CA LEU A 38 3.39 5.68 -18.85
C LEU A 38 3.71 6.83 -19.79
N SER A 39 2.71 7.32 -20.52
CA SER A 39 2.86 8.56 -21.32
C SER A 39 3.38 9.69 -20.45
N THR A 40 4.32 10.51 -20.91
CA THR A 40 4.85 11.67 -20.15
C THR A 40 3.77 12.69 -19.79
N THR A 41 2.63 12.66 -20.47
CA THR A 41 1.44 13.48 -20.16
C THR A 41 0.51 12.86 -19.12
N HIS A 42 0.79 11.63 -18.66
CA HIS A 42 -0.04 10.95 -17.67
C HIS A 42 -0.03 11.74 -16.35
N PRO A 43 -1.19 11.97 -15.70
CA PRO A 43 -1.29 12.84 -14.51
C PRO A 43 -0.33 12.49 -13.37
N ILE A 44 -0.05 11.20 -13.19
CA ILE A 44 0.83 10.71 -12.12
C ILE A 44 2.31 11.06 -12.31
N HIS A 45 2.77 11.47 -13.50
CA HIS A 45 4.19 11.81 -13.70
C HIS A 45 4.63 12.91 -12.74
N LYS A 46 3.78 13.92 -12.53
CA LYS A 46 4.05 15.00 -11.56
C LYS A 46 4.12 14.47 -10.12
N GLN A 47 3.29 13.49 -9.78
CA GLN A 47 3.32 12.85 -8.46
C GLN A 47 4.65 12.11 -8.25
N ILE A 48 5.09 11.34 -9.25
CA ILE A 48 6.36 10.62 -9.27
C ILE A 48 7.55 11.58 -9.17
N GLU A 49 7.53 12.68 -9.93
CA GLU A 49 8.59 13.68 -9.96
C GLU A 49 8.74 14.38 -8.59
N VAL A 50 7.64 14.79 -7.97
CA VAL A 50 7.65 15.51 -6.67
C VAL A 50 8.16 14.63 -5.53
N ILE A 51 7.89 13.32 -5.56
CA ILE A 51 8.43 12.37 -4.57
C ILE A 51 9.81 11.84 -4.95
N GLU A 52 10.36 12.31 -6.08
CA GLU A 52 11.66 11.92 -6.61
C GLU A 52 11.80 10.40 -6.80
N LEU A 53 10.73 9.71 -7.23
CA LEU A 53 10.78 8.26 -7.49
C LEU A 53 11.40 8.00 -8.87
N THR A 54 12.62 7.47 -8.85
CA THR A 54 13.44 7.27 -10.05
C THR A 54 13.40 5.82 -10.55
N THR A 55 13.89 5.59 -11.77
CA THR A 55 14.12 4.23 -12.29
C THR A 55 15.20 3.47 -11.51
N GLU A 56 16.14 4.16 -10.86
CA GLU A 56 17.11 3.55 -9.94
C GLU A 56 16.42 3.04 -8.68
N ASP A 57 15.51 3.82 -8.08
CA ASP A 57 14.69 3.36 -6.94
C ASP A 57 13.87 2.13 -7.34
N LEU A 58 13.25 2.13 -8.52
CA LEU A 58 12.48 0.99 -9.03
C LEU A 58 13.36 -0.25 -9.27
N THR A 59 14.59 -0.05 -9.76
CA THR A 59 15.58 -1.13 -9.92
C THR A 59 15.93 -1.73 -8.57
N LEU A 60 16.16 -0.88 -7.57
CA LEU A 60 16.46 -1.31 -6.21
C LEU A 60 15.28 -2.08 -5.60
N LEU A 61 14.05 -1.60 -5.73
CA LEU A 61 12.86 -2.32 -5.27
C LEU A 61 12.77 -3.72 -5.88
N ARG A 62 13.07 -3.86 -7.17
CA ARG A 62 13.12 -5.17 -7.82
C ARG A 62 14.20 -6.08 -7.26
N GLN A 63 15.37 -5.54 -6.93
CA GLN A 63 16.46 -6.28 -6.30
C GLN A 63 16.13 -6.69 -4.86
N LEU A 64 15.31 -5.91 -4.14
CA LEU A 64 14.83 -6.22 -2.79
C LEU A 64 13.79 -7.34 -2.78
N LYS A 65 13.03 -7.50 -3.87
CA LYS A 65 11.92 -8.46 -3.98
C LYS A 65 12.26 -9.88 -3.49
N PRO A 66 13.36 -10.54 -3.92
CA PRO A 66 13.67 -11.90 -3.49
C PRO A 66 13.97 -12.03 -1.99
N TYR A 67 14.45 -10.97 -1.36
CA TYR A 67 14.70 -10.93 0.09
C TYR A 67 13.41 -10.69 0.87
N LEU A 68 12.42 -10.04 0.26
CA LEU A 68 11.14 -9.74 0.87
C LEU A 68 10.19 -10.95 0.85
N LEU A 69 10.18 -11.70 -0.25
CA LEU A 69 9.23 -12.80 -0.52
C LEU A 69 9.14 -13.84 0.61
N PRO A 70 10.24 -14.34 1.19
CA PRO A 70 10.19 -15.32 2.28
C PRO A 70 9.46 -14.82 3.55
N HIS A 71 9.34 -13.50 3.71
CA HIS A 71 8.77 -12.87 4.90
C HIS A 71 7.31 -12.41 4.71
N MET A 72 6.75 -12.51 3.50
CA MET A 72 5.40 -12.02 3.15
C MET A 72 4.31 -12.53 4.09
N LYS A 73 4.27 -13.83 4.34
CA LYS A 73 3.29 -14.42 5.25
C LYS A 73 3.38 -13.82 6.66
N SER A 74 4.57 -13.75 7.23
CA SER A 74 4.76 -13.19 8.57
C SER A 74 4.41 -11.70 8.64
N LEU A 75 4.66 -10.97 7.55
CA LEU A 75 4.35 -9.55 7.43
C LEU A 75 2.83 -9.33 7.41
N THR A 76 2.08 -10.10 6.60
CA THR A 76 0.62 -9.97 6.49
C THR A 76 -0.11 -10.50 7.73
N GLU A 77 0.35 -11.58 8.35
CA GLU A 77 -0.12 -12.04 9.66
C GLU A 77 -0.04 -10.92 10.70
N ALA A 78 1.12 -10.28 10.76
CA ALA A 78 1.35 -9.24 11.74
C ALA A 78 0.62 -7.93 11.40
N PHE A 79 0.41 -7.62 10.12
CA PHE A 79 -0.49 -6.55 9.66
C PHE A 79 -1.92 -6.77 10.19
N TYR A 80 -2.53 -7.92 9.90
CA TYR A 80 -3.90 -8.18 10.32
C TYR A 80 -4.05 -8.32 11.84
N SER A 81 -3.01 -8.76 12.56
CA SER A 81 -3.05 -8.81 14.03
C SER A 81 -3.35 -7.44 14.67
N VAL A 82 -2.85 -6.35 14.07
CA VAL A 82 -3.10 -4.98 14.54
C VAL A 82 -4.47 -4.50 14.09
N ILE A 83 -4.86 -4.77 12.84
CA ILE A 83 -6.17 -4.38 12.31
C ILE A 83 -7.31 -5.04 13.10
N LEU A 84 -7.18 -6.31 13.45
CA LEU A 84 -8.17 -7.06 14.21
C LEU A 84 -8.30 -6.62 15.67
N SER A 85 -7.37 -5.79 16.18
CA SER A 85 -7.51 -5.16 17.49
C SER A 85 -8.56 -4.04 17.51
N VAL A 86 -9.00 -3.57 16.34
CA VAL A 86 -10.07 -2.58 16.18
C VAL A 86 -11.36 -3.31 15.81
N GLU A 87 -12.30 -3.38 16.74
CA GLU A 87 -13.52 -4.20 16.61
C GLU A 87 -14.33 -3.85 15.35
N HIS A 88 -14.48 -2.57 15.02
CA HIS A 88 -15.17 -2.14 13.79
C HIS A 88 -14.48 -2.67 12.51
N LEU A 89 -13.15 -2.63 12.44
CA LEU A 89 -12.42 -3.13 11.27
C LEU A 89 -12.50 -4.65 11.15
N LYS A 90 -12.47 -5.36 12.28
CA LYS A 90 -12.70 -6.80 12.34
C LYS A 90 -14.08 -7.16 11.80
N GLN A 91 -15.13 -6.45 12.24
CA GLN A 91 -16.50 -6.66 11.74
C GLN A 91 -16.58 -6.44 10.23
N LEU A 92 -15.95 -5.37 9.73
CA LEU A 92 -15.89 -5.07 8.30
C LEU A 92 -15.22 -6.19 7.51
N ILE A 93 -14.09 -6.71 7.99
CA ILE A 93 -13.42 -7.87 7.39
C ILE A 93 -14.36 -9.06 7.36
N THR A 94 -14.94 -9.45 8.50
CA THR A 94 -15.79 -10.65 8.58
C THR A 94 -17.08 -10.57 7.75
N LYS A 95 -17.56 -9.35 7.50
CA LYS A 95 -18.75 -9.12 6.65
C LYS A 95 -18.45 -9.31 5.17
N HIS A 96 -17.25 -8.94 4.72
CA HIS A 96 -16.91 -8.89 3.29
C HIS A 96 -15.90 -9.96 2.86
N SER A 97 -15.19 -10.60 3.80
CA SER A 97 -14.09 -11.52 3.50
C SER A 97 -13.68 -12.41 4.69
N THR A 98 -12.61 -13.18 4.50
CA THR A 98 -11.88 -13.90 5.55
C THR A 98 -10.45 -13.38 5.63
N ILE A 99 -9.80 -13.56 6.78
CA ILE A 99 -8.43 -13.09 7.02
C ILE A 99 -7.46 -13.83 6.08
N GLU A 100 -7.65 -15.14 5.91
CA GLU A 100 -6.79 -16.00 5.09
C GLU A 100 -6.81 -15.53 3.62
N ARG A 101 -8.00 -15.20 3.10
CA ARG A 101 -8.13 -14.68 1.74
C ARG A 101 -7.48 -13.31 1.61
N LEU A 102 -7.68 -12.45 2.62
CA LEU A 102 -7.13 -11.09 2.60
C LEU A 102 -5.60 -11.08 2.71
N GLN A 103 -5.01 -11.97 3.52
CA GLN A 103 -3.56 -12.16 3.59
C GLN A 103 -2.98 -12.47 2.22
N LEU A 104 -3.53 -13.45 1.49
CA LEU A 104 -3.06 -13.80 0.15
C LEU A 104 -3.17 -12.62 -0.84
N THR A 105 -4.25 -11.84 -0.78
CA THR A 105 -4.40 -10.66 -1.63
C THR A 105 -3.41 -9.56 -1.28
N LEU A 106 -3.13 -9.36 0.01
CA LEU A 106 -2.18 -8.36 0.47
C LEU A 106 -0.73 -8.77 0.16
N GLU A 107 -0.38 -10.05 0.32
CA GLU A 107 0.93 -10.58 -0.07
C GLU A 107 1.22 -10.27 -1.54
N ARG A 108 0.26 -10.57 -2.43
CA ARG A 108 0.38 -10.24 -3.84
C ARG A 108 0.48 -8.74 -4.08
N HIS A 109 -0.34 -7.93 -3.40
CA HIS A 109 -0.30 -6.48 -3.58
C HIS A 109 1.04 -5.88 -3.16
N ILE A 110 1.60 -6.31 -2.02
CA ILE A 110 2.93 -5.91 -1.57
C ILE A 110 3.96 -6.39 -2.58
N GLU A 111 3.91 -7.66 -2.99
CA GLU A 111 4.83 -8.22 -3.99
C GLU A 111 4.91 -7.35 -5.26
N GLU A 112 3.75 -6.91 -5.78
CA GLU A 112 3.65 -6.07 -6.97
C GLU A 112 4.29 -4.68 -6.80
N MET A 113 4.38 -4.14 -5.57
CA MET A 113 5.11 -2.88 -5.31
C MET A 113 6.61 -3.02 -5.57
N PHE A 114 7.13 -4.25 -5.51
CA PHE A 114 8.55 -4.56 -5.70
C PHE A 114 8.84 -5.12 -7.10
N ASP A 115 7.92 -5.03 -8.06
CA ASP A 115 8.18 -5.46 -9.45
C ASP A 115 9.12 -4.51 -10.21
N GLY A 116 9.34 -3.29 -9.69
CA GLY A 116 10.15 -2.26 -10.33
C GLY A 116 9.51 -1.67 -11.59
N LYS A 117 8.19 -1.78 -11.74
CA LYS A 117 7.45 -1.33 -12.93
C LYS A 117 6.27 -0.47 -12.53
N ILE A 118 6.21 0.74 -13.07
CA ILE A 118 5.02 1.61 -12.99
C ILE A 118 4.42 1.71 -14.38
N ASN A 119 3.22 1.16 -14.57
CA ASN A 119 2.49 1.14 -15.83
C ASN A 119 0.98 1.31 -15.59
N GLU A 120 0.19 1.29 -16.65
CA GLU A 120 -1.29 1.42 -16.54
C GLU A 120 -1.91 0.31 -15.67
N GLU A 121 -1.35 -0.90 -15.70
CA GLU A 121 -1.82 -1.98 -14.84
C GLU A 121 -1.55 -1.69 -13.36
N PHE A 122 -0.36 -1.16 -13.05
CA PHE A 122 0.01 -0.72 -11.70
C PHE A 122 -1.03 0.28 -11.20
N VAL A 123 -1.26 1.37 -11.94
CA VAL A 123 -2.22 2.43 -11.58
C VAL A 123 -3.65 1.89 -11.46
N GLY A 124 -4.12 1.15 -12.46
CA GLY A 124 -5.47 0.61 -12.50
C GLY A 124 -5.77 -0.38 -11.38
N LYS A 125 -4.77 -1.13 -10.87
CA LYS A 125 -4.95 -1.95 -9.66
C LYS A 125 -5.19 -1.10 -8.42
N ARG A 126 -4.48 0.02 -8.24
CA ARG A 126 -4.63 0.89 -7.06
C ARG A 126 -5.98 1.60 -7.06
N ILE A 127 -6.45 2.04 -8.23
CA ILE A 127 -7.81 2.59 -8.38
C ILE A 127 -8.87 1.54 -8.00
N ARG A 128 -8.72 0.28 -8.45
CA ARG A 128 -9.64 -0.80 -8.05
C ARG A 128 -9.60 -1.08 -6.55
N ILE A 129 -8.41 -1.04 -5.94
CA ILE A 129 -8.24 -1.18 -4.48
C ILE A 129 -8.98 -0.05 -3.75
N ALA A 130 -8.86 1.18 -4.22
CA ALA A 130 -9.59 2.32 -3.66
C ALA A 130 -11.12 2.10 -3.75
N ASP A 131 -11.61 1.71 -4.92
CA ASP A 131 -13.03 1.43 -5.16
C ASP A 131 -13.57 0.34 -4.22
N VAL A 132 -12.83 -0.76 -4.03
CA VAL A 132 -13.21 -1.85 -3.13
C VAL A 132 -13.29 -1.38 -1.68
N HIS A 133 -12.24 -0.70 -1.18
CA HIS A 133 -12.21 -0.25 0.21
C HIS A 133 -13.28 0.81 0.48
N ARG A 134 -13.56 1.69 -0.48
CA ARG A 134 -14.62 2.67 -0.42
C ARG A 134 -16.00 2.00 -0.38
N HIS A 135 -16.23 1.02 -1.25
CA HIS A 135 -17.50 0.28 -1.33
C HIS A 135 -17.85 -0.44 -0.02
N ILE A 136 -16.86 -0.97 0.69
CA ILE A 136 -17.08 -1.57 2.02
C ILE A 136 -17.18 -0.53 3.14
N GLY A 137 -17.05 0.77 2.85
CA GLY A 137 -17.13 1.84 3.84
C GLY A 137 -15.91 1.95 4.74
N LEU A 138 -14.72 1.60 4.24
CA LEU A 138 -13.48 1.82 4.99
C LEU A 138 -13.10 3.31 4.96
N ASP A 139 -13.08 3.96 6.13
CA ASP A 139 -12.54 5.33 6.21
C ASP A 139 -11.06 5.38 5.81
N THR A 140 -10.67 6.40 5.04
CA THR A 140 -9.29 6.61 4.58
C THR A 140 -8.27 6.68 5.72
N LYS A 141 -8.64 7.19 6.90
CA LYS A 141 -7.76 7.21 8.09
C LYS A 141 -7.29 5.82 8.51
N TRP A 142 -8.13 4.79 8.38
CA TRP A 142 -7.79 3.42 8.73
C TRP A 142 -6.88 2.80 7.69
N TYR A 143 -7.09 3.13 6.41
CA TYR A 143 -6.16 2.78 5.33
C TYR A 143 -4.77 3.38 5.58
N MET A 144 -4.69 4.67 5.93
CA MET A 144 -3.41 5.33 6.25
C MET A 144 -2.71 4.69 7.45
N ALA A 145 -3.45 4.42 8.53
CA ALA A 145 -2.90 3.76 9.71
C ALA A 145 -2.37 2.34 9.40
N ALA A 146 -3.06 1.60 8.53
CA ALA A 146 -2.64 0.28 8.08
C ALA A 146 -1.32 0.33 7.30
N PHE A 147 -1.17 1.31 6.40
CA PHE A 147 0.08 1.53 5.65
C PHE A 147 1.26 1.86 6.55
N GLN A 148 1.07 2.66 7.61
CA GLN A 148 2.15 2.90 8.59
C GLN A 148 2.62 1.61 9.25
N ASN A 149 1.71 0.70 9.60
CA ASN A 149 2.09 -0.58 10.20
C ASN A 149 2.87 -1.45 9.20
N MET A 150 2.42 -1.50 7.95
CA MET A 150 3.10 -2.21 6.88
C MET A 150 4.50 -1.63 6.62
N GLN A 151 4.62 -0.31 6.54
CA GLN A 151 5.88 0.39 6.36
C GLN A 151 6.88 0.01 7.45
N ASN A 152 6.53 0.13 8.73
CA ASN A 152 7.43 -0.21 9.83
C ASN A 152 8.01 -1.63 9.68
N ARG A 153 7.18 -2.60 9.28
CA ARG A 153 7.61 -3.99 9.10
C ARG A 153 8.55 -4.17 7.92
N LEU A 154 8.28 -3.48 6.81
CA LEU A 154 9.18 -3.48 5.65
C LEU A 154 10.52 -2.85 6.02
N LEU A 155 10.52 -1.75 6.78
CA LEU A 155 11.75 -1.09 7.23
C LEU A 155 12.55 -1.96 8.22
N ASP A 156 11.88 -2.64 9.16
CA ASP A 156 12.52 -3.58 10.08
C ASP A 156 13.18 -4.73 9.31
N LEU A 157 12.51 -5.25 8.27
CA LEU A 157 13.05 -6.31 7.42
C LEU A 157 14.27 -5.84 6.63
N ILE A 158 14.18 -4.65 6.01
CA ILE A 158 15.32 -4.03 5.31
C ILE A 158 16.50 -3.84 6.27
N ALA A 159 16.24 -3.42 7.51
CA ALA A 159 17.28 -3.24 8.51
C ALA A 159 17.93 -4.56 8.95
N ALA A 160 17.19 -5.66 8.94
CA ALA A 160 17.70 -6.98 9.28
C ALA A 160 18.52 -7.63 8.14
N GLU A 161 18.11 -7.41 6.88
CA GLU A 161 18.72 -8.08 5.71
C GLU A 161 19.87 -7.26 5.09
N ILE A 162 19.87 -5.93 5.21
CA ILE A 162 20.88 -5.05 4.58
C ILE A 162 21.83 -4.47 5.63
N TYR A 163 23.03 -5.02 5.70
CA TYR A 163 24.06 -4.62 6.66
C TYR A 163 24.75 -3.30 6.31
N ASN A 164 25.06 -3.08 5.03
CA ASN A 164 25.68 -1.83 4.59
C ASN A 164 24.73 -0.65 4.85
N ALA A 165 25.21 0.37 5.56
CA ALA A 165 24.38 1.49 5.99
C ALA A 165 23.87 2.36 4.85
N GLU A 166 24.69 2.54 3.80
CA GLU A 166 24.33 3.33 2.62
C GLU A 166 23.27 2.60 1.79
N ASP A 167 23.49 1.32 1.49
CA ASP A 167 22.53 0.51 0.73
C ASP A 167 21.21 0.36 1.49
N ARG A 168 21.28 0.19 2.82
CA ARG A 168 20.09 0.16 3.67
C ARG A 168 19.32 1.47 3.59
N MET A 169 20.00 2.62 3.65
CA MET A 169 19.34 3.91 3.53
C MET A 169 18.68 4.08 2.15
N LYS A 170 19.37 3.72 1.06
CA LYS A 170 18.80 3.73 -0.29
C LYS A 170 17.53 2.87 -0.39
N ALA A 171 17.56 1.67 0.18
CA ALA A 171 16.42 0.76 0.21
C ALA A 171 15.23 1.34 0.99
N ILE A 172 15.49 1.93 2.16
CA ILE A 172 14.45 2.60 2.97
C ILE A 172 13.81 3.75 2.19
N LEU A 173 14.61 4.58 1.53
CA LEU A 173 14.10 5.71 0.73
C LEU A 173 13.25 5.22 -0.45
N ALA A 174 13.71 4.23 -1.20
CA ALA A 174 12.96 3.65 -2.32
C ALA A 174 11.61 3.07 -1.86
N VAL A 175 11.60 2.33 -0.75
CA VAL A 175 10.37 1.78 -0.15
C VAL A 175 9.42 2.89 0.32
N ASN A 176 9.93 3.93 0.95
CA ASN A 176 9.09 5.06 1.37
C ASN A 176 8.45 5.77 0.18
N LYS A 177 9.19 5.98 -0.91
CA LYS A 177 8.68 6.61 -2.13
C LYS A 177 7.57 5.78 -2.79
N ILE A 178 7.76 4.48 -2.97
CA ILE A 178 6.71 3.64 -3.60
C ILE A 178 5.46 3.54 -2.71
N LEU A 179 5.62 3.38 -1.40
CA LEU A 179 4.48 3.38 -0.46
C LEU A 179 3.74 4.72 -0.45
N ASN A 180 4.46 5.84 -0.61
CA ASN A 180 3.85 7.14 -0.71
C ASN A 180 3.03 7.29 -2.01
N LEU A 181 3.56 6.82 -3.15
CA LEU A 181 2.82 6.81 -4.41
C LEU A 181 1.54 5.97 -4.32
N GLU A 182 1.61 4.80 -3.68
CA GLU A 182 0.42 3.96 -3.41
C GLU A 182 -0.66 4.72 -2.66
N GLN A 183 -0.28 5.45 -1.60
CA GLN A 183 -1.20 6.25 -0.81
C GLN A 183 -1.80 7.40 -1.63
N GLN A 184 -1.00 8.09 -2.44
CA GLN A 184 -1.48 9.17 -3.32
C GLN A 184 -2.55 8.66 -4.29
N LEU A 185 -2.25 7.57 -5.02
CA LEU A 185 -3.17 7.00 -6.01
C LEU A 185 -4.49 6.54 -5.39
N VAL A 186 -4.43 5.93 -4.21
CA VAL A 186 -5.65 5.49 -3.53
C VAL A 186 -6.44 6.68 -2.98
N LEU A 187 -5.80 7.67 -2.36
CA LEU A 187 -6.48 8.86 -1.86
C LEU A 187 -7.15 9.66 -2.97
N GLU A 188 -6.44 9.89 -4.07
CA GLU A 188 -6.98 10.58 -5.24
C GLU A 188 -8.22 9.86 -5.78
N ALA A 189 -8.17 8.52 -5.88
CA ALA A 189 -9.32 7.73 -6.30
C ALA A 189 -10.50 7.82 -5.31
N TYR A 190 -10.26 7.84 -3.99
CA TYR A 190 -11.30 8.09 -2.99
C TYR A 190 -11.95 9.46 -3.17
N GLU A 191 -11.14 10.50 -3.31
CA GLU A 191 -11.60 11.89 -3.47
C GLU A 191 -12.42 12.07 -4.74
N GLU A 192 -11.95 11.51 -5.86
CA GLU A 192 -12.64 11.57 -7.14
C GLU A 192 -14.02 10.91 -7.06
N ARG A 193 -14.08 9.69 -6.51
CA ARG A 193 -15.36 8.98 -6.34
C ARG A 193 -16.33 9.73 -5.43
N ASN A 194 -15.84 10.25 -4.31
CA ASN A 194 -16.67 11.03 -3.38
C ASN A 194 -17.13 12.36 -4.01
N ARG A 195 -16.35 12.94 -4.94
CA ARG A 195 -16.76 14.13 -5.70
C ARG A 195 -17.87 13.78 -6.68
N LEU A 196 -17.70 12.72 -7.47
CA LEU A 196 -18.69 12.27 -8.45
C LEU A 196 -20.04 11.95 -7.79
N GLU A 197 -20.05 11.21 -6.68
CA GLU A 197 -21.29 10.88 -5.97
C GLU A 197 -22.01 12.11 -5.41
N ARG A 198 -21.27 13.09 -4.89
CA ARG A 198 -21.86 14.34 -4.42
C ARG A 198 -22.51 15.12 -5.56
N GLU A 199 -21.86 15.15 -6.72
CA GLU A 199 -22.42 15.82 -7.91
C GLU A 199 -23.69 15.10 -8.38
N GLU A 200 -23.68 13.77 -8.45
CA GLU A 200 -24.87 12.97 -8.82
C GLU A 200 -26.03 13.21 -7.86
N GLN A 201 -25.78 13.18 -6.54
CA GLN A 201 -26.79 13.47 -5.52
C GLN A 201 -27.35 14.90 -5.65
N TYR A 202 -26.49 15.88 -5.91
CA TYR A 202 -26.90 17.27 -6.10
C TYR A 202 -27.82 17.41 -7.32
N GLN A 203 -27.48 16.76 -8.45
CA GLN A 203 -28.33 16.79 -9.64
C GLN A 203 -29.66 16.08 -9.43
N GLN A 204 -29.69 14.97 -8.69
CA GLN A 204 -30.92 14.26 -8.33
C GLN A 204 -31.87 15.16 -7.52
N VAL A 205 -31.39 15.73 -6.42
CA VAL A 205 -32.17 16.63 -5.57
C VAL A 205 -32.68 17.84 -6.36
N LYS A 206 -31.85 18.43 -7.22
CA LYS A 206 -32.24 19.56 -8.08
C LYS A 206 -33.36 19.18 -9.05
N ASN A 207 -33.30 17.99 -9.64
CA ASN A 207 -34.33 17.51 -10.58
C ASN A 207 -35.65 17.19 -9.87
N GLU A 208 -35.59 16.58 -8.69
CA GLU A 208 -36.77 16.31 -7.84
C GLU A 208 -37.48 17.60 -7.42
N LEU A 209 -36.72 18.62 -7.00
CA LEU A 209 -37.27 19.93 -6.64
C LEU A 209 -37.95 20.60 -7.84
N LYS A 210 -37.32 20.57 -9.02
CA LYS A 210 -37.93 21.10 -10.25
C LYS A 210 -39.24 20.38 -10.61
N GLY A 211 -39.25 19.05 -10.51
CA GLY A 211 -40.45 18.24 -10.75
C GLY A 211 -41.58 18.59 -9.79
N SER A 212 -41.27 18.72 -8.51
CA SER A 212 -42.25 19.06 -7.46
C SER A 212 -42.83 20.47 -7.64
N ILE A 213 -42.00 21.47 -7.98
CA ILE A 213 -42.47 22.84 -8.27
C ILE A 213 -43.40 22.85 -9.49
N ALA A 214 -43.10 22.09 -10.53
CA ALA A 214 -43.94 22.00 -11.72
C ALA A 214 -45.30 21.35 -11.42
N GLN A 215 -45.36 20.36 -10.52
CA GLN A 215 -46.60 19.72 -10.07
C GLN A 215 -47.48 20.63 -9.21
N LEU A 216 -46.88 21.51 -8.39
CA LEU A 216 -47.61 22.47 -7.55
C LEU A 216 -48.11 23.71 -8.32
N SER A 217 -47.60 23.93 -9.52
CA SER A 217 -47.94 25.10 -10.36
C SER A 217 -49.05 24.82 -11.39
N ASN A 218 -49.59 23.59 -11.42
CA ASN A 218 -50.76 23.17 -12.20
C ASN A 218 -51.94 22.87 -11.28
#